data_AF-A0A7Y2R775-F1
#
_entry.id   AF-A0A7Y2R775-F1
#
_cell.length_a   1.000
_cell.length_b   1.000
_cell.length_c   1.000
_cell.angle_alpha   90.00
_cell.angle_beta   90.00
_cell.angle_gamma   90.00
#
_symmetry.space_group_name_H-M   'P 1'
#
loop_
_entity.id
_entity.type
_entity.pdbx_description
1 polymer ?
#
loop_
_entity_poly.entity_id
_entity_poly.type
_entity_poly.pdbx_seq_one_letter_code
_entity_poly.pdbx_strand_id
1 'polypeptide(L)' 'MTTARERVISDLRERIASLEGVSARKAGCLSFGVPEIDAVLPGGGLASGALHEFAGGGAGTVDGAAAA' A
#
# COMPACT_ATOMS: atom_id res chain seq x y z
N MET A 1 12.49 -28.86 -18.84
CA MET A 1 12.69 -27.40 -18.62
C MET A 1 11.63 -26.77 -17.72
N THR A 2 10.36 -27.16 -17.83
CA THR A 2 9.24 -26.60 -17.03
C THR A 2 9.43 -26.72 -15.52
N THR A 3 9.87 -27.89 -15.03
CA THR A 3 10.06 -28.15 -13.58
C THR A 3 11.16 -27.29 -12.95
N ALA A 4 12.24 -27.00 -13.70
CA ALA A 4 13.30 -26.11 -13.22
C ALA A 4 12.80 -24.66 -13.13
N ARG A 5 12.01 -24.22 -14.12
CA ARG A 5 11.37 -22.91 -14.11
C ARG A 5 10.36 -22.75 -12.98
N GLU A 6 9.54 -23.78 -12.73
CA GLU A 6 8.58 -23.81 -11.61
C GLU A 6 9.26 -23.67 -10.26
N ARG A 7 10.38 -24.39 -10.05
CA ARG A 7 11.18 -24.25 -8.83
C ARG A 7 11.72 -22.84 -8.64
N VAL A 8 12.28 -22.25 -9.70
CA VAL A 8 12.81 -20.87 -9.64
C VAL A 8 11.69 -19.87 -9.31
N ILE A 9 10.51 -20.01 -9.90
CA ILE A 9 9.36 -19.15 -9.58
C ILE A 9 8.90 -19.33 -8.13
N SER A 10 8.87 -20.57 -7.63
CA SER A 10 8.52 -20.84 -6.22
C SER A 10 9.50 -20.17 -5.27
N ASP A 11 10.79 -20.32 -5.53
CA ASP A 11 11.88 -19.76 -4.69
C ASP A 11 11.84 -18.22 -4.68
N LEU A 12 11.59 -17.61 -5.84
CA LEU A 12 11.37 -16.16 -5.96
C LEU A 12 10.16 -15.69 -5.16
N ARG A 13 9.03 -16.42 -5.23
CA ARG A 13 7.82 -16.08 -4.49
C ARG A 13 8.02 -16.18 -2.98
N GLU A 14 8.71 -17.21 -2.51
CA GLU A 14 9.05 -17.36 -1.09
C GLU A 14 9.96 -16.23 -0.63
N ARG A 15 10.94 -15.84 -1.45
CA ARG A 15 11.83 -14.74 -1.12
C ARG A 15 11.10 -13.39 -1.09
N ILE A 16 10.20 -13.14 -2.03
CA ILE A 16 9.32 -11.95 -2.02
C ILE A 16 8.47 -11.95 -0.76
N ALA A 17 7.78 -13.05 -0.44
CA ALA A 17 6.94 -13.15 0.75
C ALA A 17 7.73 -12.91 2.06
N SER A 18 9.00 -13.34 2.12
CA SER A 18 9.87 -13.07 3.28
C SER A 18 10.27 -11.59 3.39
N LEU A 19 10.39 -10.89 2.26
CA LEU A 19 10.78 -9.47 2.18
C LEU A 19 9.60 -8.52 2.38
N GLU A 20 8.39 -8.94 2.01
CA GLU A 20 7.15 -8.15 2.15
C GLU A 20 6.79 -7.84 3.62
N GLY A 21 7.50 -8.45 4.58
CA GLY A 21 7.34 -8.19 6.00
C GLY A 21 6.09 -8.85 6.56
N VAL A 22 6.19 -9.31 7.81
CA VAL A 22 5.11 -9.93 8.60
C VAL A 22 3.77 -9.28 8.27
N SER A 23 2.82 -10.07 7.73
CA SER A 23 1.45 -9.66 7.36
C SER A 23 1.04 -8.47 8.21
N ALA A 24 0.90 -7.28 7.60
CA ALA A 24 0.67 -6.02 8.30
C ALA A 24 -0.32 -6.29 9.44
N ARG A 25 0.21 -6.36 10.68
CA ARG A 25 -0.57 -6.74 11.85
C ARG A 25 -1.71 -5.77 11.87
N LYS A 26 -2.96 -6.20 11.59
CA LYS A 26 -4.13 -5.34 11.29
C LYS A 26 -4.06 -4.07 12.13
N ALA A 27 -3.41 -3.07 11.58
CA ALA A 27 -3.14 -1.85 12.28
C ALA A 27 -4.34 -0.98 11.94
N GLY A 28 -5.00 -0.45 12.96
CA GLY A 28 -6.26 0.28 12.79
C GLY A 28 -6.12 1.44 11.79
N CYS A 29 -7.24 2.04 11.43
CA CYS A 29 -7.23 3.25 10.62
C CYS A 29 -7.15 4.49 11.53
N LEU A 30 -6.40 5.50 11.12
CA LEU A 30 -6.37 6.83 11.75
C LEU A 30 -7.42 7.72 11.09
N SER A 31 -8.44 8.14 11.85
CA SER A 31 -9.48 9.06 11.37
C SER A 31 -8.93 10.48 11.16
N PHE A 32 -9.47 11.19 10.17
CA PHE A 32 -9.23 12.64 10.00
C PHE A 32 -10.00 13.48 11.02
N GLY A 33 -11.07 12.96 11.60
CA GLY A 33 -11.99 13.74 12.44
C GLY A 33 -12.91 14.64 11.62
N VAL A 34 -13.01 14.38 10.32
CA VAL A 34 -13.88 15.07 9.37
C VAL A 34 -14.87 14.03 8.84
N PRO A 35 -16.13 14.02 9.30
CA PRO A 35 -17.08 12.94 9.02
C PRO A 35 -17.27 12.65 7.54
N GLU A 36 -17.27 13.68 6.70
CA GLU A 36 -17.44 13.58 5.26
C GLU A 36 -16.27 12.85 4.59
N ILE A 37 -15.05 13.01 5.11
CA ILE A 37 -13.84 12.34 4.62
C ILE A 37 -13.78 10.92 5.17
N ASP A 38 -13.98 10.74 6.48
CA ASP A 38 -13.87 9.44 7.13
C ASP A 38 -14.92 8.45 6.59
N ALA A 39 -16.11 8.93 6.22
CA ALA A 39 -17.17 8.10 5.65
C ALA A 39 -16.85 7.50 4.27
N VAL A 40 -15.96 8.13 3.49
CA VAL A 40 -15.62 7.67 2.13
C VAL A 40 -14.35 6.81 2.09
N LEU A 41 -13.55 6.82 3.15
CA LEU A 41 -12.30 6.07 3.22
C LEU A 41 -12.53 4.63 3.73
N PRO A 42 -11.95 3.61 3.08
CA PRO A 42 -12.02 2.24 3.57
C PRO A 42 -11.51 2.12 5.02
N GLY A 43 -12.33 1.56 5.91
CA GLY A 43 -11.97 1.41 7.33
C GLY A 43 -12.06 2.70 8.16
N GLY A 44 -12.56 3.80 7.59
CA GLY A 44 -12.83 5.03 8.33
C GLY A 44 -11.59 5.91 8.56
N GLY A 45 -10.56 5.79 7.73
CA GLY A 45 -9.36 6.61 7.85
C GLY A 45 -8.13 6.02 7.16
N LEU A 46 -6.94 6.49 7.54
CA LEU A 46 -5.66 6.07 6.98
C LEU A 46 -5.18 4.77 7.64
N ALA A 47 -5.07 3.70 6.85
CA ALA A 47 -4.52 2.43 7.32
C ALA A 47 -3.13 2.61 7.95
N SER A 48 -2.97 2.19 9.20
CA SER A 48 -1.70 2.30 9.91
C SER A 48 -0.63 1.40 9.26
N GLY A 49 0.59 1.92 9.12
CA GLY A 49 1.70 1.20 8.48
C GLY A 49 1.65 1.19 6.94
N ALA A 50 0.67 1.85 6.33
CA ALA A 50 0.64 2.09 4.89
C ALA A 50 1.25 3.46 4.55
N LEU A 51 1.74 3.59 3.31
CA LEU A 51 2.11 4.87 2.71
C LEU A 51 0.85 5.51 2.10
N HIS A 52 0.58 6.77 2.46
CA HIS A 52 -0.56 7.54 1.94
C HIS A 52 -0.04 8.75 1.19
N GLU A 53 -0.40 8.88 -0.08
CA GLU A 53 -0.05 10.03 -0.92
C GLU A 53 -1.24 10.98 -1.05
N PHE A 54 -1.00 12.28 -0.92
CA PHE A 54 -2.01 13.33 -1.07
C PHE A 54 -1.59 14.27 -2.19
N ALA A 55 -2.48 14.46 -3.16
CA ALA A 55 -2.31 15.42 -4.23
C ALA A 55 -3.46 16.43 -4.24
N GLY A 56 -3.21 17.63 -4.77
CA GLY A 56 -4.26 18.61 -5.04
C GLY A 56 -5.22 18.17 -6.15
N GLY A 57 -6.07 19.09 -6.65
CA GLY A 57 -6.98 18.82 -7.79
C GLY A 57 -6.59 19.49 -9.12
N GLY A 58 -5.42 20.16 -9.18
CA GLY A 58 -4.97 20.92 -10.36
C GLY A 58 -4.22 20.08 -11.42
N ALA A 59 -3.81 20.72 -12.51
CA ALA A 59 -3.09 20.04 -13.61
C ALA A 59 -1.71 19.46 -13.20
N GLY A 60 -1.03 20.05 -12.21
CA GLY A 60 0.28 19.59 -11.71
C GLY A 60 0.20 18.46 -10.67
N THR A 61 -0.95 17.82 -10.52
CA THR A 61 -1.18 16.77 -9.50
C THR A 61 -0.54 15.44 -9.86
N VAL A 62 -0.42 15.18 -11.15
CA VAL A 62 0.26 14.01 -11.71
C VAL A 62 1.76 14.03 -11.38
N ASP A 63 2.33 15.22 -11.22
CA ASP A 63 3.73 15.43 -10.80
C ASP A 63 3.90 15.48 -9.28
N GLY A 64 2.84 15.25 -8.49
CA GLY A 64 2.85 15.39 -7.03
C GLY A 64 3.87 14.50 -6.31
N ALA A 65 4.20 13.34 -6.91
CA ALA A 65 5.24 12.43 -6.42
C ALA A 65 6.67 12.83 -6.85
N ALA A 66 6.82 13.79 -7.76
CA ALA A 66 8.13 14.19 -8.30
C ALA A 66 8.96 15.06 -7.34
N ALA A 67 8.38 15.52 -6.23
CA ALA A 67 9.11 16.19 -5.17
C ALA A 67 9.49 15.19 -4.06
N ALA A 68 10.57 14.45 -4.29
CA ALA A 68 11.36 13.76 -3.26
C ALA A 68 12.82 13.64 -3.69
#